data_AF-A0A9P8AEC9-F1
#
_entry.id   AF-A0A9P8AEC9-F1
#
_cell.length_a   1.000
_cell.length_b   1.000
_cell.length_c   1.000
_cell.angle_alpha   90.00
_cell.angle_beta   90.00
_cell.angle_gamma   90.00
#
_symmetry.space_group_name_H-M   'P 1'
#
loop_
_entity.id
_entity.type
_entity.pdbx_description
1 polymer ?
#
loop_
_entity_poly.entity_id
_entity_poly.type
_entity_poly.pdbx_seq_one_letter_code
_entity_poly.pdbx_strand_id
1 'polypeptide(L)'
;MDFDSPWDENPHPDSTRDAEWTKMSSEFTNAGYREGITAGKESTLQEGFDSGFAQVGAPIGREIGLLRGVASGLVSYLSTSKGLSDQDIQLVEAREIAAGLSGIRFSDIAPRDLEAEQHAREHLEMEGKDADDDMDINEELAEKRKMEGLEDMLSRLAAETHSPDGGQKRPTTEDVQRLKVRLQTLTSAIGLPEAILWG
;
A
#
# COMPACT_ATOMS: atom_id res chain seq x y z
N MET A 1 -63.66 20.00 45.39
CA MET A 1 -62.94 19.58 44.18
C MET A 1 -61.48 19.82 44.50
N ASP A 2 -60.80 18.79 44.97
CA ASP A 2 -59.36 18.81 45.19
C ASP A 2 -58.76 18.04 44.02
N PHE A 3 -58.02 18.75 43.17
CA PHE A 3 -57.29 18.17 42.05
C PHE A 3 -56.05 17.48 42.63
N ASP A 4 -56.07 16.14 42.68
CA ASP A 4 -54.83 15.36 42.77
C ASP A 4 -54.01 15.66 41.52
N SER A 5 -52.95 16.43 41.70
CA SER A 5 -52.01 16.76 40.64
C SER A 5 -51.22 15.48 40.32
N PRO A 6 -51.29 14.92 39.09
CA PRO A 6 -50.62 13.67 38.72
C PRO A 6 -49.09 13.83 38.58
N TRP A 7 -48.55 14.95 39.08
CA TRP A 7 -47.16 15.37 38.95
C TRP A 7 -46.42 15.41 40.28
N ASP A 8 -47.01 14.86 41.35
CA ASP A 8 -46.34 14.71 42.67
C ASP A 8 -45.56 13.39 42.77
N GLU A 9 -45.07 12.88 41.64
CA GLU A 9 -43.95 11.93 41.63
C GLU A 9 -42.67 12.74 41.83
N ASN A 10 -42.30 12.95 43.09
CA ASN A 10 -40.96 13.42 43.44
C ASN A 10 -39.99 12.32 42.99
N PRO A 11 -39.25 12.47 41.87
CA PRO A 11 -38.31 11.45 41.44
C PRO A 11 -37.19 11.51 42.48
N HIS A 12 -37.04 10.45 43.28
CA HIS A 12 -35.93 10.37 44.22
C HIS A 12 -34.64 10.61 43.42
N PRO A 13 -33.88 11.68 43.71
CA PRO A 13 -32.75 12.11 42.88
C PRO A 13 -31.64 11.06 42.80
N ASP A 14 -31.67 10.06 43.69
CA ASP A 14 -30.74 8.93 43.70
C ASP A 14 -31.06 7.90 42.60
N SER A 15 -32.33 7.70 42.23
CA SER A 15 -32.73 6.74 41.17
C SER A 15 -32.32 7.22 39.78
N THR A 16 -32.46 8.53 39.51
CA THR A 16 -32.00 9.11 38.24
C THR A 16 -30.47 9.13 38.15
N ARG A 17 -29.78 9.40 39.26
CA ARG A 17 -28.31 9.32 39.33
C ARG A 17 -27.78 7.92 39.13
N ASP A 18 -28.41 6.90 39.71
CA ASP A 18 -28.01 5.50 39.54
C ASP A 18 -28.24 5.02 38.11
N ALA A 19 -29.34 5.46 37.46
CA ALA A 19 -29.60 5.18 36.05
C ALA A 19 -28.59 5.87 35.13
N GLU A 20 -28.27 7.15 35.38
CA GLU A 20 -27.24 7.90 34.65
C GLU A 20 -25.86 7.29 34.85
N TRP A 21 -25.52 6.88 36.07
CA TRP A 21 -24.26 6.20 36.38
C TRP A 21 -24.14 4.86 35.66
N THR A 22 -25.20 4.07 35.64
CA THR A 22 -25.24 2.77 34.95
C THR A 22 -25.06 2.95 33.45
N LYS A 23 -25.76 3.92 32.85
CA LYS A 23 -25.63 4.25 31.43
C LYS A 23 -24.22 4.72 31.08
N MET A 24 -23.66 5.63 31.89
CA MET A 24 -22.31 6.14 31.68
C MET A 24 -21.28 5.01 31.82
N SER A 25 -21.44 4.12 32.80
CA SER A 25 -20.57 2.96 32.99
C SER A 25 -20.67 1.97 31.82
N SER A 26 -21.85 1.73 31.27
CA SER A 26 -22.03 0.86 30.11
C SER A 26 -21.39 1.47 28.86
N GLU A 27 -21.55 2.78 28.65
CA GLU A 27 -20.93 3.50 27.53
C GLU A 27 -19.40 3.47 27.62
N PHE A 28 -18.83 3.71 28.81
CA PHE A 28 -17.38 3.62 29.03
C PHE A 28 -16.84 2.20 28.80
N THR A 29 -17.57 1.18 29.28
CA THR A 29 -17.15 -0.22 29.10
C THR A 29 -17.19 -0.63 27.64
N ASN A 30 -18.25 -0.26 26.93
CA ASN A 30 -18.41 -0.59 25.51
C ASN A 30 -17.42 0.19 24.63
N ALA A 31 -17.19 1.47 24.95
CA ALA A 31 -16.18 2.29 24.30
C ALA A 31 -14.76 1.72 24.52
N GLY A 32 -14.41 1.36 25.76
CA GLY A 32 -13.12 0.78 26.09
C GLY A 32 -12.89 -0.60 25.46
N TYR A 33 -13.94 -1.42 25.36
CA TYR A 33 -13.88 -2.70 24.64
C TYR A 33 -13.65 -2.50 23.14
N ARG A 34 -14.41 -1.58 22.52
CA ARG A 34 -14.24 -1.24 21.10
C ARG A 34 -12.85 -0.68 20.82
N GLU A 35 -12.39 0.25 21.64
CA GLU A 35 -11.05 0.84 21.55
C GLU A 35 -9.96 -0.22 21.70
N GLY A 36 -10.10 -1.16 22.65
CA GLY A 36 -9.16 -2.27 22.83
C GLY A 36 -9.09 -3.19 21.61
N ILE A 37 -10.22 -3.51 20.98
CA ILE A 37 -10.26 -4.31 19.75
C ILE A 37 -9.63 -3.54 18.58
N THR A 38 -9.95 -2.26 18.41
CA THR A 38 -9.37 -1.41 17.36
C THR A 38 -7.85 -1.27 17.54
N ALA A 39 -7.39 -0.96 18.74
CA ALA A 39 -5.97 -0.82 19.05
C ALA A 39 -5.20 -2.13 18.86
N GLY A 40 -5.79 -3.28 19.23
CA GLY A 40 -5.19 -4.59 18.99
C GLY A 40 -5.03 -4.90 17.50
N LYS A 41 -6.08 -4.68 16.71
CA LYS A 41 -6.05 -4.87 15.25
C LYS A 41 -5.02 -3.94 14.59
N GLU A 42 -5.01 -2.66 14.97
CA GLU A 42 -4.06 -1.67 14.46
C GLU A 42 -2.61 -2.04 14.79
N SER A 43 -2.35 -2.49 16.02
CA SER A 43 -1.01 -2.95 16.44
C SER A 43 -0.52 -4.13 15.59
N THR A 44 -1.38 -5.14 15.38
CA THR A 44 -1.00 -6.31 14.56
C THR A 44 -0.79 -5.96 13.08
N LEU A 45 -1.58 -5.02 12.55
CA LEU A 45 -1.46 -4.55 11.18
C LEU A 45 -0.16 -3.79 10.97
N GLN A 46 0.22 -2.94 11.93
CA GLN A 46 1.44 -2.15 11.86
C GLN A 46 2.69 -3.03 11.96
N GLU A 47 2.70 -4.03 12.84
CA GLU A 47 3.80 -5.01 12.93
C GLU A 47 3.98 -5.79 11.61
N GLY A 48 2.86 -6.20 10.98
CA GLY A 48 2.89 -6.85 9.66
C GLY A 48 3.47 -5.96 8.57
N PHE A 49 3.07 -4.68 8.53
CA PHE A 49 3.62 -3.70 7.60
C PHE A 49 5.12 -3.46 7.82
N ASP A 50 5.52 -3.23 9.08
CA ASP A 50 6.91 -2.95 9.42
C ASP A 50 7.83 -4.12 9.05
N SER A 51 7.35 -5.34 9.28
CA SER A 51 8.03 -6.57 8.86
C SER A 51 8.17 -6.64 7.33
N GLY A 52 7.08 -6.48 6.58
CA GLY A 52 7.11 -6.51 5.11
C GLY A 52 7.97 -5.41 4.51
N PHE A 53 7.92 -4.20 5.08
CA PHE A 53 8.77 -3.09 4.70
C PHE A 53 10.24 -3.40 4.96
N ALA A 54 10.61 -3.88 6.15
CA ALA A 54 12.00 -4.15 6.50
C ALA A 54 12.60 -5.32 5.70
N GLN A 55 11.83 -6.38 5.48
CA GLN A 55 12.32 -7.62 4.87
C GLN A 55 12.28 -7.62 3.34
N VAL A 56 11.27 -6.99 2.74
CA VAL A 56 11.03 -7.05 1.29
C VAL A 56 11.09 -5.66 0.65
N GLY A 57 10.33 -4.71 1.19
CA GLY A 57 10.19 -3.37 0.62
C GLY A 57 11.51 -2.59 0.54
N ALA A 58 12.17 -2.42 1.68
CA ALA A 58 13.37 -1.62 1.82
C ALA A 58 14.59 -2.22 1.07
N PRO A 59 14.87 -3.53 1.10
CA PRO A 59 15.96 -4.12 0.32
C PRO A 59 15.77 -3.92 -1.19
N ILE A 60 14.60 -4.27 -1.74
CA ILE A 60 14.30 -4.15 -3.17
C ILE A 60 14.30 -2.69 -3.60
N GLY A 61 13.66 -1.81 -2.82
CA GLY A 61 13.62 -0.37 -3.07
C GLY A 61 15.01 0.26 -3.10
N ARG A 62 15.89 -0.13 -2.17
CA ARG A 62 17.28 0.33 -2.15
C ARG A 62 18.05 -0.13 -3.37
N GLU A 63 17.95 -1.41 -3.76
CA GLU A 63 18.66 -1.93 -4.92
C GLU A 63 18.27 -1.19 -6.21
N ILE A 64 16.98 -1.00 -6.45
CA ILE A 64 16.49 -0.29 -7.65
C ILE A 64 16.85 1.19 -7.60
N GLY A 65 16.73 1.82 -6.42
CA GLY A 65 17.13 3.20 -6.22
C GLY A 65 18.60 3.42 -6.57
N LEU A 66 19.47 2.51 -6.12
CA LEU A 66 20.90 2.54 -6.44
C LEU A 66 21.14 2.38 -7.94
N LEU A 67 20.53 1.37 -8.58
CA LEU A 67 20.66 1.13 -10.01
C LEU A 67 20.26 2.37 -10.84
N ARG A 68 19.12 2.97 -10.49
CA ARG A 68 18.64 4.20 -11.14
C ARG A 68 19.59 5.37 -10.92
N GLY A 69 20.07 5.56 -9.69
CA GLY A 69 21.01 6.61 -9.34
C GLY A 69 22.31 6.51 -10.12
N VAL A 70 22.90 5.32 -10.18
CA VAL A 70 24.12 5.06 -10.95
C VAL A 70 23.89 5.30 -12.43
N ALA A 71 22.82 4.78 -13.02
CA ALA A 71 22.49 4.98 -14.43
C ALA A 71 22.29 6.47 -14.77
N SER A 72 21.53 7.20 -13.96
CA SER A 72 21.34 8.65 -14.14
C SER A 72 22.65 9.42 -14.01
N GLY A 73 23.49 9.07 -13.03
CA GLY A 73 24.81 9.68 -12.85
C GLY A 73 25.72 9.47 -14.06
N LEU A 74 25.74 8.26 -14.62
CA LEU A 74 26.47 7.96 -15.86
C LEU A 74 25.97 8.77 -17.04
N VAL A 75 24.65 8.85 -17.24
CA VAL A 75 24.06 9.66 -18.32
C VAL A 75 24.49 11.13 -18.18
N SER A 76 24.45 11.69 -16.98
CA SER A 76 24.87 13.08 -16.73
C SER A 76 26.37 13.29 -16.96
N TYR A 77 27.21 12.36 -16.50
CA TYR A 77 28.66 12.41 -16.68
C TYR A 77 29.03 12.36 -18.17
N LEU A 78 28.53 11.37 -18.89
CA LEU A 78 28.80 11.17 -20.32
C LEU A 78 28.20 12.27 -21.19
N SER A 79 27.06 12.86 -20.81
CA SER A 79 26.47 14.00 -21.54
C SER A 79 27.31 15.27 -21.42
N THR A 80 28.14 15.39 -20.37
CA THR A 80 28.99 16.56 -20.13
C THR A 80 30.35 16.42 -20.81
N SER A 81 30.87 15.20 -20.96
CA SER A 81 32.13 14.93 -21.68
C SER A 81 31.90 14.95 -23.20
N LYS A 82 32.00 16.13 -23.82
CA LYS A 82 32.00 16.25 -25.29
C LYS A 82 33.37 15.87 -25.84
N GLY A 83 33.50 14.81 -26.63
CA GLY A 83 34.67 14.72 -27.53
C GLY A 83 35.13 13.37 -28.11
N LEU A 84 34.54 12.21 -27.83
CA LEU A 84 35.06 10.92 -28.31
C LEU A 84 33.93 10.02 -28.84
N SER A 85 34.11 9.42 -30.02
CA SER A 85 33.12 8.53 -30.65
C SER A 85 32.69 7.36 -29.76
N ASP A 86 33.61 6.87 -28.90
CA ASP A 86 33.32 5.78 -27.97
C ASP A 86 32.44 6.23 -26.80
N GLN A 87 32.51 7.51 -26.41
CA GLN A 87 31.65 8.07 -25.36
C GLN A 87 30.22 8.26 -25.82
N ASP A 88 30.00 8.53 -27.11
CA ASP A 88 28.66 8.61 -27.70
C ASP A 88 27.95 7.24 -27.65
N ILE A 89 28.67 6.14 -27.93
CA ILE A 89 28.14 4.78 -27.80
C ILE A 89 27.80 4.46 -26.34
N GLN A 90 28.71 4.78 -25.42
CA GLN A 90 28.48 4.60 -23.98
C GLN A 90 27.30 5.43 -23.47
N LEU A 91 27.11 6.64 -24.00
CA LEU A 91 25.99 7.52 -23.64
C LEU A 91 24.65 6.95 -24.10
N VAL A 92 24.58 6.40 -25.30
CA VAL A 92 23.37 5.72 -25.80
C VAL A 92 23.03 4.53 -24.92
N GLU A 93 24.01 3.67 -24.63
CA GLU A 93 23.82 2.51 -23.74
C GLU A 93 23.36 2.93 -22.33
N ALA A 94 23.98 3.97 -21.75
CA ALA A 94 23.58 4.50 -20.44
C ALA A 94 22.10 4.97 -20.43
N ARG A 95 21.66 5.63 -21.51
CA ARG A 95 20.27 6.11 -21.66
C ARG A 95 19.29 4.97 -21.80
N GLU A 96 19.63 3.93 -22.55
CA GLU A 96 18.79 2.73 -22.68
C GLU A 96 18.63 2.01 -21.34
N ILE A 97 19.72 1.84 -20.59
CA ILE A 97 19.69 1.23 -19.27
C ILE A 97 18.82 2.07 -18.32
N ALA A 98 19.02 3.39 -18.30
CA ALA A 98 18.23 4.31 -17.47
C ALA A 98 16.73 4.25 -17.82
N ALA A 99 16.39 4.20 -19.10
CA ALA A 99 15.01 4.05 -19.56
C ALA A 99 14.41 2.71 -19.09
N GLY A 100 15.13 1.60 -19.25
CA GLY A 100 14.72 0.28 -18.78
C GLY A 100 14.47 0.25 -17.27
N LEU A 101 15.40 0.80 -16.49
CA LEU A 101 15.27 0.90 -15.02
C LEU A 101 14.12 1.82 -14.59
N SER A 102 13.81 2.87 -15.35
CA SER A 102 12.70 3.78 -15.04
C SER A 102 11.32 3.14 -15.19
N GLY A 103 11.17 2.21 -16.13
CA GLY A 103 9.90 1.53 -16.42
C GLY A 103 9.53 0.43 -15.41
N ILE A 104 10.50 -0.08 -14.65
CA ILE A 104 10.30 -1.16 -13.69
C ILE A 104 9.55 -0.67 -12.44
N ARG A 105 8.39 -1.26 -12.11
CA ARG A 105 7.64 -0.93 -10.88
C ARG A 105 7.96 -1.95 -9.80
N PHE A 106 7.85 -1.55 -8.53
CA PHE A 106 8.03 -2.46 -7.39
C PHE A 106 7.12 -3.70 -7.49
N SER A 107 5.88 -3.52 -7.93
CA SER A 107 4.90 -4.60 -8.14
C SER A 107 5.34 -5.67 -9.16
N ASP A 108 6.32 -5.38 -10.01
CA ASP A 108 6.75 -6.27 -11.09
C ASP A 108 7.88 -7.23 -10.65
N ILE A 109 8.46 -6.98 -9.48
CA ILE A 109 9.74 -7.52 -9.00
C ILE A 109 9.64 -7.99 -7.55
N ALA A 110 8.73 -7.39 -6.78
CA ALA A 110 8.37 -7.89 -5.47
C ALA A 110 7.89 -9.34 -5.60
N PRO A 111 8.40 -10.26 -4.77
CA PRO A 111 7.84 -11.59 -4.67
C PRO A 111 6.33 -11.47 -4.43
N ARG A 112 5.52 -12.29 -5.10
CA ARG A 112 4.10 -12.39 -4.73
C ARG A 112 4.04 -12.87 -3.29
N ASP A 113 3.53 -12.04 -2.39
CA ASP A 113 3.33 -12.39 -0.98
C ASP A 113 2.24 -13.46 -0.87
N LEU A 114 2.64 -14.72 -1.04
CA LEU A 114 1.78 -15.90 -0.87
C LEU A 114 1.22 -15.97 0.57
N GLU A 115 1.92 -15.39 1.55
CA GLU A 115 1.52 -15.30 2.95
C GLU A 115 0.43 -14.23 3.16
N ALA A 116 0.52 -13.08 2.48
CA ALA A 116 -0.55 -12.07 2.50
C ALA A 116 -1.80 -12.55 1.74
N GLU A 117 -1.63 -13.26 0.62
CA GLU A 117 -2.74 -13.87 -0.12
C GLU A 117 -3.43 -14.99 0.68
N GLN A 118 -2.66 -15.82 1.40
CA GLN A 118 -3.20 -16.87 2.27
C GLN A 118 -3.89 -16.28 3.51
N HIS A 119 -3.28 -15.31 4.19
CA HIS A 119 -3.88 -14.66 5.35
C HIS A 119 -5.17 -13.90 4.98
N ALA A 120 -5.21 -13.20 3.84
CA ALA A 120 -6.43 -12.56 3.34
C ALA A 120 -7.52 -13.57 3.00
N ARG A 121 -7.14 -14.73 2.45
CA ARG A 121 -8.07 -15.83 2.12
C ARG A 121 -8.60 -16.52 3.38
N GLU A 122 -7.76 -16.75 4.37
CA GLU A 122 -8.12 -17.34 5.66
C GLU A 122 -9.00 -16.39 6.49
N HIS A 123 -8.76 -15.07 6.44
CA HIS A 123 -9.65 -14.08 7.05
C HIS A 123 -11.05 -14.10 6.41
N LEU A 124 -11.12 -14.18 5.07
CA LEU A 124 -12.39 -14.34 4.34
C LEU A 124 -13.11 -15.66 4.65
N GLU A 125 -12.36 -16.73 4.94
CA GLU A 125 -12.91 -18.03 5.33
C GLU A 125 -13.31 -18.10 6.82
N MET A 126 -12.70 -17.32 7.71
CA MET A 126 -13.05 -17.21 9.14
C MET A 126 -14.19 -16.22 9.42
N GLU A 127 -14.32 -15.11 8.66
CA GLU A 127 -15.44 -14.15 8.76
C GLU A 127 -16.79 -14.72 8.30
N GLY A 128 -16.86 -15.98 7.89
CA GLY A 128 -18.12 -16.69 7.67
C GLY A 128 -18.87 -17.09 8.96
N LYS A 129 -18.34 -16.79 10.15
CA LYS A 129 -18.93 -17.25 11.43
C LYS A 129 -19.17 -16.20 12.53
N ASP A 130 -18.53 -15.03 12.47
CA ASP A 130 -18.73 -13.95 13.46
C ASP A 130 -19.30 -12.67 12.82
N ALA A 131 -20.12 -12.83 11.77
CA ALA A 131 -20.78 -11.75 11.03
C ALA A 131 -22.00 -11.14 11.77
N ASP A 132 -22.13 -11.33 13.08
CA ASP A 132 -23.30 -10.86 13.85
C ASP A 132 -23.05 -9.52 14.58
N ASP A 133 -21.79 -9.11 14.79
CA ASP A 133 -21.44 -7.85 15.47
C ASP A 133 -21.05 -6.70 14.50
N ASP A 134 -21.03 -6.98 13.19
CA ASP A 134 -20.62 -6.03 12.14
C ASP A 134 -21.81 -5.26 11.51
N MET A 135 -23.03 -5.42 12.05
CA MET A 135 -24.26 -4.93 11.42
C MET A 135 -24.39 -3.41 11.36
N ASP A 136 -23.86 -2.64 12.31
CA ASP A 136 -24.04 -1.17 12.34
C ASP A 136 -23.04 -0.40 11.45
N ILE A 137 -21.90 -1.00 11.09
CA ILE A 137 -20.88 -0.35 10.23
C ILE A 137 -21.12 -0.73 8.76
N ASN A 138 -21.75 -1.88 8.52
CA ASN A 138 -22.00 -2.44 7.20
C ASN A 138 -23.06 -1.68 6.40
N GLU A 139 -24.04 -1.01 7.03
CA GLU A 139 -25.12 -0.35 6.27
C GLU A 139 -24.61 0.86 5.46
N GLU A 140 -23.79 1.73 6.05
CA GLU A 140 -23.19 2.89 5.37
C GLU A 140 -22.11 2.48 4.35
N LEU A 141 -21.29 1.46 4.67
CA LEU A 141 -20.29 0.91 3.76
C LEU A 141 -20.91 0.14 2.59
N ALA A 142 -22.05 -0.54 2.79
CA ALA A 142 -22.78 -1.23 1.74
C ALA A 142 -23.40 -0.24 0.75
N GLU A 143 -23.89 0.91 1.22
CA GLU A 143 -24.37 1.98 0.35
C GLU A 143 -23.23 2.61 -0.46
N LYS A 144 -22.09 2.87 0.19
CA LYS A 144 -20.91 3.44 -0.49
C LYS A 144 -20.32 2.49 -1.55
N ARG A 145 -20.27 1.18 -1.27
CA ARG A 145 -19.84 0.16 -2.24
C ARG A 145 -20.80 0.03 -3.43
N LYS A 146 -22.11 0.18 -3.20
CA LYS A 146 -23.10 0.22 -4.29
C LYS A 146 -22.90 1.45 -5.19
N MET A 147 -22.55 2.59 -4.60
CA MET A 147 -22.27 3.83 -5.34
C MET A 147 -21.01 3.71 -6.20
N GLU A 148 -19.92 3.16 -5.64
CA GLU A 148 -18.69 2.89 -6.41
C GLU A 148 -18.91 1.88 -7.54
N GLY A 149 -19.71 0.83 -7.33
CA GLY A 149 -20.04 -0.15 -8.37
C GLY A 149 -20.79 0.45 -9.57
N LEU A 150 -21.63 1.46 -9.32
CA LEU A 150 -22.33 2.19 -10.37
C LEU A 150 -21.38 3.12 -11.15
N GLU A 151 -20.44 3.76 -10.46
CA GLU A 151 -19.40 4.59 -11.08
C GLU A 151 -18.42 3.75 -11.93
N ASP A 152 -18.10 2.53 -11.51
CA ASP A 152 -17.21 1.64 -12.26
C ASP A 152 -17.89 1.04 -13.51
N MET A 153 -19.19 0.74 -13.44
CA MET A 153 -19.99 0.37 -14.62
C MET A 153 -20.10 1.51 -15.64
N LEU A 154 -20.31 2.74 -15.18
CA LEU A 154 -20.35 3.93 -16.03
C LEU A 154 -18.98 4.23 -16.66
N SER A 155 -17.90 4.05 -15.89
CA SER A 155 -16.53 4.21 -16.38
C SER A 155 -16.14 3.15 -17.41
N ARG A 156 -16.60 1.90 -17.25
CA ARG A 156 -16.38 0.82 -18.22
C ARG A 156 -17.13 1.07 -19.54
N LEU A 157 -18.36 1.57 -19.48
CA LEU A 157 -19.11 1.95 -20.69
C LEU A 157 -18.50 3.15 -21.41
N ALA A 158 -17.86 4.07 -20.67
CA ALA A 158 -17.11 5.17 -21.25
C ALA A 158 -15.79 4.70 -21.90
N ALA A 159 -15.08 3.73 -21.31
CA ALA A 159 -13.80 3.22 -21.80
C ALA A 159 -13.91 2.31 -23.04
N GLU A 160 -15.08 1.71 -23.31
CA GLU A 160 -15.29 0.85 -24.48
C GLU A 160 -15.28 1.60 -25.83
N THR A 161 -15.23 2.94 -25.80
CA THR A 161 -15.08 3.77 -27.02
C THR A 161 -13.64 4.00 -27.47
N HIS A 162 -12.64 3.59 -26.67
CA HIS A 162 -11.23 3.74 -27.03
C HIS A 162 -10.38 2.54 -26.57
N SER A 163 -10.25 1.54 -27.44
CA SER A 163 -9.04 0.69 -27.50
C SER A 163 -8.28 1.02 -28.79
N PRO A 164 -6.95 1.13 -28.73
CA PRO A 164 -6.17 0.00 -29.23
C PRO A 164 -4.81 -0.27 -28.52
N ASP A 165 -4.46 -1.56 -28.47
CA ASP A 165 -3.14 -2.15 -28.82
C ASP A 165 -1.93 -2.12 -27.84
N GLY A 166 -1.24 -3.29 -27.76
CA GLY A 166 0.14 -3.40 -27.27
C GLY A 166 0.39 -4.17 -25.97
N GLY A 167 0.27 -5.51 -25.99
CA GLY A 167 0.75 -6.37 -24.90
C GLY A 167 2.27 -6.37 -24.72
N GLN A 168 2.81 -5.38 -24.00
CA GLN A 168 4.20 -5.44 -23.52
C GLN A 168 4.28 -6.35 -22.29
N LYS A 169 5.08 -7.41 -22.39
CA LYS A 169 5.36 -8.36 -21.30
C LYS A 169 5.84 -7.57 -20.07
N ARG A 170 5.18 -7.75 -18.92
CA ARG A 170 5.54 -7.06 -17.68
C ARG A 170 7.03 -7.32 -17.36
N PRO A 171 7.81 -6.28 -16.98
CA PRO A 171 9.20 -6.45 -16.60
C PRO A 171 9.34 -7.50 -15.51
N THR A 172 10.37 -8.32 -15.57
CA THR A 172 10.63 -9.40 -14.61
C THR A 172 11.88 -9.14 -13.78
N THR A 173 12.05 -9.87 -12.69
CA THR A 173 13.28 -9.87 -11.89
C THR A 173 14.53 -10.14 -12.73
N GLU A 174 14.42 -11.01 -13.74
CA GLU A 174 15.49 -11.33 -14.69
C GLU A 174 15.90 -10.12 -15.54
N ASP A 175 14.93 -9.28 -15.93
CA ASP A 175 15.20 -8.06 -16.69
C ASP A 175 16.00 -7.05 -15.86
N VAL A 176 15.71 -6.96 -14.55
CA VAL A 176 16.48 -6.13 -13.61
C VAL A 176 17.92 -6.64 -13.50
N GLN A 177 18.11 -7.95 -13.35
CA GLN A 177 19.45 -8.54 -13.29
C GLN A 177 20.23 -8.31 -14.58
N ARG A 178 19.57 -8.44 -15.74
CA ARG A 178 20.20 -8.15 -17.04
C ARG A 178 20.63 -6.69 -17.15
N LEU A 179 19.78 -5.75 -16.73
CA LEU A 179 20.11 -4.32 -16.72
C LEU A 179 21.24 -4.01 -15.75
N LYS A 180 21.29 -4.65 -14.58
CA LYS A 180 22.37 -4.55 -13.60
C LYS A 180 23.71 -4.99 -14.18
N VAL A 181 23.77 -6.16 -14.83
CA VAL A 181 25.00 -6.66 -15.46
C VAL A 181 25.48 -5.73 -16.59
N ARG A 182 24.55 -5.22 -17.42
CA ARG A 182 24.88 -4.22 -18.44
C ARG A 182 25.47 -2.95 -17.83
N LEU A 183 24.86 -2.46 -16.74
CA LEU A 183 25.31 -1.27 -16.03
C LEU A 183 26.71 -1.47 -15.41
N GLN A 184 26.99 -2.63 -14.82
CA GLN A 184 28.31 -3.00 -14.30
C GLN A 184 29.38 -3.02 -15.40
N THR A 185 29.05 -3.66 -16.53
CA THR A 185 29.95 -3.72 -17.70
C THR A 185 30.26 -2.31 -18.22
N LEU A 186 29.24 -1.43 -18.27
CA LEU A 186 29.41 -0.05 -18.68
C LEU A 186 30.27 0.76 -17.69
N THR A 187 30.06 0.59 -16.38
CA THR A 187 30.90 1.26 -15.36
C THR A 187 32.36 0.82 -15.45
N SER A 188 32.61 -0.47 -15.69
CA SER A 188 33.95 -1.01 -15.89
C SER A 188 34.60 -0.48 -17.16
N ALA A 189 33.84 -0.33 -18.26
CA ALA A 189 34.35 0.24 -19.51
C ALA A 189 34.72 1.74 -19.38
N ILE A 190 34.09 2.47 -18.46
CA ILE A 190 34.39 3.88 -18.17
C ILE A 190 35.55 4.02 -17.16
N GLY A 191 35.98 2.91 -16.54
CA GLY A 191 37.08 2.89 -15.56
C GLY A 191 36.67 3.29 -14.14
N LEU A 192 35.38 3.22 -13.81
CA LEU A 192 34.91 3.47 -12.45
C LEU A 192 35.07 2.21 -11.58
N PRO A 193 35.59 2.32 -10.35
CA PRO A 193 35.82 1.17 -9.48
C PRO A 193 34.50 0.57 -8.99
N GLU A 194 34.27 -0.72 -9.32
CA GLU A 194 33.06 -1.46 -8.94
C GLU A 194 32.85 -1.56 -7.42
N ALA A 195 33.93 -1.60 -6.64
CA ALA A 195 33.88 -1.71 -5.18
C ALA A 195 33.22 -0.53 -4.47
N ILE A 196 33.11 0.65 -5.12
CA ILE A 196 32.51 1.85 -4.52
C ILE A 196 31.00 1.92 -4.81
N LEU A 197 30.57 1.36 -5.94
CA LEU A 197 29.19 1.49 -6.42
C LEU A 197 28.31 0.30 -6.04
N TRP A 198 28.90 -0.87 -5.75
CA TRP A 198 28.19 -2.13 -5.52
C TRP A 198 28.49 -2.80 -4.18
N GLY A 199 29.30 -2.16 -3.33
CA GLY A 199 29.70 -2.64 -2.00
C GLY A 199 28.70 -2.34 -0.90
#